data_AF-A0A951K190-F1
#
_entry.id   AF-A0A951K190-F1
#
_cell.length_a   1.000
_cell.length_b   1.000
_cell.length_c   1.000
_cell.angle_alpha   90.00
_cell.angle_beta   90.00
_cell.angle_gamma   90.00
#
_symmetry.space_group_name_H-M   'P 1'
#
loop_
_entity.id
_entity.type
_entity.pdbx_description
1 polymer ?
#
loop_
_entity_poly.entity_id
_entity_poly.type
_entity_poly.pdbx_seq_one_letter_code
_entity_poly.pdbx_strand_id
1 'polypeptide(L)'
;MRSVEHTIRSGSGGRQVLRIDLHGVSVSGPGGRTVIRWEWIEDITGGDETVVRAASGTITIPPGTFGFAPDALVAQLHAARSITDRTDVIQRLSQGAVS
;
A
#
# COMPACT_ATOMS: atom_id res chain seq x y z
N MET A 1 -10.66 11.36 -8.39
CA MET A 1 -10.16 9.99 -8.16
C MET A 1 -9.69 9.90 -6.71
N ARG A 2 -10.26 9.01 -5.88
CA ARG A 2 -9.87 8.90 -4.47
C ARG A 2 -8.56 8.13 -4.37
N SER A 3 -7.54 8.72 -3.77
CA SER A 3 -6.23 8.12 -3.57
C SER A 3 -5.57 8.68 -2.32
N VAL A 4 -4.69 7.89 -1.72
CA VAL A 4 -3.80 8.31 -0.65
C VAL A 4 -2.37 8.01 -1.06
N GLU A 5 -1.45 8.92 -0.74
CA GLU A 5 -0.03 8.80 -1.07
C GLU A 5 0.82 8.89 0.20
N HIS A 6 1.88 8.09 0.26
CA HIS A 6 2.86 8.11 1.33
C HIS A 6 4.26 8.11 0.72
N THR A 7 5.12 8.95 1.28
CA THR A 7 6.53 8.92 0.92
C THR A 7 7.25 7.88 1.76
N ILE A 8 7.85 6.88 1.12
CA ILE A 8 8.69 5.88 1.77
C ILE A 8 10.15 6.05 1.33
N ARG A 9 11.10 5.66 2.19
CA ARG A 9 12.53 5.62 1.85
C ARG A 9 12.89 4.25 1.29
N SER A 10 13.56 4.20 0.16
CA SER A 10 14.19 2.96 -0.32
C SER A 10 15.56 2.78 0.34
N GLY A 11 15.99 1.52 0.51
CA GLY A 11 17.29 1.19 1.12
C GLY A 11 18.51 1.78 0.40
N SER A 12 18.37 2.23 -0.85
CA SER A 12 19.41 2.95 -1.62
C SER A 12 19.44 4.46 -1.39
N GLY A 13 18.66 4.99 -0.44
CA GLY A 13 18.58 6.43 -0.17
C GLY A 13 17.63 7.20 -1.10
N GLY A 14 16.95 6.50 -2.02
CA GLY A 14 15.96 7.08 -2.92
C GLY A 14 14.61 7.31 -2.23
N ARG A 15 13.92 8.39 -2.60
CA ARG A 15 12.54 8.65 -2.19
C ARG A 15 11.60 7.91 -3.14
N GLN A 16 10.69 7.12 -2.60
CA GLN A 16 9.59 6.49 -3.36
C GLN A 16 8.25 7.04 -2.88
N VAL A 17 7.28 7.11 -3.79
CA VAL A 17 5.89 7.44 -3.49
C VAL A 17 5.07 6.17 -3.63
N LEU A 18 4.56 5.69 -2.49
CA LEU A 18 3.52 4.68 -2.42
C LEU A 18 2.17 5.38 -2.60
N ARG A 19 1.32 4.80 -3.44
CA ARG A 19 -0.03 5.27 -3.70
C ARG A 19 -1.00 4.10 -3.60
N ILE A 20 -2.07 4.30 -2.84
CA ILE A 20 -3.21 3.39 -2.75
C ILE A 20 -4.44 4.13 -3.28
N ASP A 21 -5.12 3.55 -4.27
CA ASP A 21 -6.29 4.15 -4.88
C ASP A 21 -7.36 3.12 -5.26
N LEU A 22 -8.39 3.57 -5.99
CA LEU A 22 -9.51 2.71 -6.38
C LEU A 22 -9.10 1.53 -7.29
N HIS A 23 -7.94 1.60 -7.93
CA HIS A 23 -7.44 0.58 -8.87
C HIS A 23 -6.44 -0.37 -8.25
N GLY A 24 -5.64 0.08 -7.28
CA GLY A 24 -4.69 -0.81 -6.64
C GLY A 24 -3.67 -0.12 -5.75
N VAL A 25 -2.54 -0.80 -5.61
CA VAL A 25 -1.35 -0.34 -4.91
C VAL A 25 -0.28 -0.06 -5.96
N SER A 26 0.38 1.09 -5.86
CA SER A 26 1.50 1.41 -6.75
C SER A 26 2.63 2.09 -6.01
N VAL A 27 3.85 1.84 -6.46
CA VAL A 27 5.05 2.52 -5.98
C VAL A 27 5.75 3.16 -7.17
N SER A 28 6.27 4.37 -6.99
CA SER A 28 7.05 5.08 -8.02
C SER A 28 8.27 5.75 -7.42
N GLY A 29 9.39 5.76 -8.15
CA GLY A 29 10.63 6.40 -7.71
C GLY A 29 11.74 6.29 -8.76
N PRO A 30 13.00 6.52 -8.37
CA PRO A 30 14.14 6.53 -9.30
C PRO A 30 14.34 5.24 -10.11
N GLY A 31 13.87 4.10 -9.59
CA GLY A 31 13.94 2.80 -10.27
C GLY A 31 12.75 2.46 -11.17
N GLY A 32 11.81 3.39 -11.37
CA GLY A 32 10.60 3.18 -12.16
C GLY A 32 9.32 3.11 -11.33
N ARG A 33 8.27 2.52 -11.92
CA ARG A 33 6.93 2.41 -11.34
C ARG A 33 6.44 0.96 -11.36
N THR A 34 5.99 0.48 -10.20
CA THR A 34 5.27 -0.79 -10.06
C THR A 34 3.81 -0.49 -9.76
N VAL A 35 2.89 -1.18 -10.43
CA VAL A 35 1.44 -1.06 -10.19
C VAL A 35 0.88 -2.48 -10.06
N ILE A 36 0.22 -2.75 -8.95
CA ILE A 36 -0.50 -4.00 -8.70
C ILE A 36 -1.98 -3.64 -8.50
N ARG A 37 -2.83 -4.11 -9.40
CA ARG A 37 -4.27 -3.88 -9.32
C ARG A 37 -4.92 -4.80 -8.30
N TRP A 38 -6.01 -4.36 -7.66
CA TRP A 38 -6.71 -5.16 -6.63
C TRP A 38 -7.09 -6.57 -7.11
N GLU A 39 -7.54 -6.69 -8.36
CA GLU A 39 -7.93 -7.96 -9.00
C GLU A 39 -6.76 -8.91 -9.28
N TRP A 40 -5.51 -8.41 -9.24
CA TRP A 40 -4.31 -9.20 -9.52
C TRP A 40 -3.49 -9.51 -8.27
N ILE A 41 -3.88 -8.99 -7.10
CA ILE A 41 -3.21 -9.32 -5.85
C ILE A 41 -3.48 -10.79 -5.52
N GLU A 42 -2.40 -11.55 -5.46
CA GLU A 42 -2.40 -12.95 -5.04
C GLU A 42 -2.33 -13.05 -3.52
N ASP A 43 -1.50 -12.22 -2.90
CA ASP A 43 -1.23 -12.28 -1.46
C ASP A 43 -0.88 -10.92 -0.87
N ILE A 44 -1.23 -10.73 0.41
CA ILE A 44 -0.84 -9.58 1.22
C ILE A 44 -0.44 -10.09 2.61
N THR A 45 0.84 -9.99 2.93
CA THR A 45 1.42 -10.48 4.19
C THR A 45 2.01 -9.36 5.02
N GLY A 46 2.07 -9.58 6.33
CA GLY A 46 2.70 -8.71 7.32
C GLY A 46 3.86 -9.40 8.04
N GLY A 47 4.21 -8.92 9.23
CA GLY A 47 5.44 -9.24 9.96
C GLY A 47 6.34 -8.02 10.09
N ASP A 48 7.57 -8.10 9.59
CA ASP A 48 8.52 -6.97 9.63
C ASP A 48 8.16 -5.85 8.65
N GLU A 49 7.52 -6.18 7.53
CA GLU A 49 7.08 -5.25 6.48
C GLU A 49 5.73 -5.71 5.92
N THR A 50 4.97 -4.81 5.31
CA THR A 50 3.79 -5.20 4.54
C THR A 50 4.19 -5.51 3.11
N VAL A 51 3.88 -6.71 2.63
CA VAL A 51 4.24 -7.17 1.29
C VAL A 51 2.97 -7.41 0.48
N VAL A 52 2.84 -6.75 -0.67
CA VAL A 52 1.77 -6.97 -1.65
C VAL A 52 2.36 -7.70 -2.84
N ARG A 53 1.84 -8.89 -3.16
CA ARG A 53 2.36 -9.75 -4.23
C ARG A 53 1.33 -10.00 -5.32
N ALA A 54 1.81 -10.01 -6.56
CA ALA A 54 1.13 -10.48 -7.75
C ALA A 54 2.14 -11.14 -8.69
N ALA A 55 1.68 -11.89 -9.70
CA ALA A 55 2.56 -12.41 -10.76
C ALA A 55 3.42 -11.33 -11.45
N SER A 56 2.92 -10.09 -11.53
CA SER A 56 3.62 -8.97 -12.17
C SER A 56 4.70 -8.32 -11.30
N GLY A 57 4.76 -8.64 -10.00
CA GLY A 57 5.77 -8.09 -9.11
C GLY A 57 5.37 -8.04 -7.64
N THR A 58 6.25 -7.48 -6.83
CA THR A 58 6.07 -7.31 -5.39
C THR A 58 6.26 -5.85 -5.01
N ILE A 59 5.40 -5.34 -4.13
CA ILE A 59 5.57 -4.04 -3.46
C ILE A 59 5.78 -4.30 -1.98
N THR A 60 6.94 -3.90 -1.47
CA THR A 60 7.28 -3.96 -0.06
C THR A 60 7.10 -2.59 0.57
N ILE A 61 6.41 -2.54 1.69
CA ILE A 61 5.98 -1.32 2.36
C ILE A 61 6.55 -1.35 3.80
N PRO A 62 7.37 -0.36 4.19
CA PRO A 62 8.01 -0.34 5.50
C PRO A 62 7.01 -0.06 6.63
N PRO A 63 7.34 -0.45 7.88
CA PRO A 63 6.56 -0.12 9.06
C PRO A 63 6.29 1.38 9.23
N GLY A 64 5.14 1.70 9.83
CA GLY A 64 4.75 3.09 10.08
C GLY A 64 4.23 3.82 8.84
N THR A 65 4.13 3.14 7.69
CA THR A 65 3.50 3.69 6.49
C THR A 65 2.02 3.98 6.79
N PHE A 66 1.57 5.20 6.48
CA PHE A 66 0.28 5.76 6.92
C PHE A 66 0.05 5.70 8.44
N GLY A 67 1.11 5.59 9.25
CA GLY A 67 1.02 5.43 10.71
C GLY A 67 0.63 4.02 11.18
N PHE A 68 0.50 3.04 10.28
CA PHE A 68 0.12 1.67 10.66
C PHE A 68 1.34 0.76 10.89
N ALA A 69 1.23 -0.14 11.85
CA ALA A 69 2.08 -1.33 11.93
C ALA A 69 1.79 -2.26 10.72
N PRO A 70 2.76 -3.10 10.29
CA PRO A 70 2.59 -3.94 9.09
C PRO A 70 1.30 -4.77 9.06
N ASP A 71 0.98 -5.49 10.13
CA ASP A 71 -0.22 -6.33 10.18
C ASP A 71 -1.52 -5.52 10.15
N ALA A 72 -1.51 -4.32 10.75
CA ALA A 72 -2.65 -3.42 10.72
C ALA A 72 -2.87 -2.84 9.32
N LEU A 73 -1.79 -2.53 8.58
CA LEU A 73 -1.87 -2.10 7.20
C LEU A 73 -2.36 -3.25 6.29
N VAL A 74 -1.90 -4.48 6.51
CA VAL A 74 -2.39 -5.68 5.82
C VAL A 74 -3.90 -5.81 5.97
N ALA A 75 -4.44 -5.64 7.17
CA ALA A 75 -5.88 -5.67 7.40
C ALA A 75 -6.63 -4.59 6.60
N GLN A 76 -6.10 -3.36 6.52
CA GLN A 76 -6.68 -2.30 5.69
C GLN A 76 -6.64 -2.68 4.20
N LEU A 77 -5.51 -3.19 3.70
CA LEU A 77 -5.36 -3.56 2.30
C LEU A 77 -6.25 -4.73 1.89
N HIS A 78 -6.44 -5.73 2.76
CA HIS A 78 -7.41 -6.80 2.54
C HIS A 78 -8.84 -6.26 2.47
N ALA A 79 -9.23 -5.35 3.36
CA ALA A 79 -10.52 -4.68 3.30
C ALA A 79 -10.69 -3.89 1.98
N ALA A 80 -9.62 -3.23 1.49
CA ALA A 80 -9.67 -2.47 0.23
C ALA A 80 -9.90 -3.34 -1.02
N ARG A 81 -9.72 -4.66 -0.94
CA ARG A 81 -10.06 -5.57 -2.04
C ARG A 81 -11.57 -5.52 -2.34
N SER A 82 -12.39 -5.36 -1.32
CA SER A 82 -13.84 -5.15 -1.46
C SER A 82 -14.13 -3.77 -2.07
N ILE A 83 -14.86 -3.74 -3.19
CA ILE A 83 -15.17 -2.48 -3.88
C ILE A 83 -16.05 -1.54 -3.04
N THR A 84 -16.88 -2.09 -2.15
CA THR A 84 -17.74 -1.30 -1.25
C THR A 84 -16.91 -0.61 -0.18
N ASP A 85 -15.89 -1.28 0.35
CA ASP A 85 -15.14 -0.81 1.51
C ASP A 85 -13.90 0.00 1.12
N ARG A 86 -13.45 -0.14 -0.14
CA ARG A 86 -12.24 0.49 -0.68
C ARG A 86 -12.20 2.00 -0.49
N THR A 87 -13.34 2.64 -0.73
CA THR A 87 -13.47 4.10 -0.60
C THR A 87 -13.24 4.54 0.84
N ASP A 88 -13.76 3.80 1.82
CA ASP A 88 -13.61 4.10 3.25
C ASP A 88 -12.21 3.75 3.76
N VAL A 89 -11.62 2.66 3.27
CA VAL A 89 -10.23 2.32 3.57
C VAL A 89 -9.29 3.43 3.13
N ILE A 90 -9.42 3.94 1.90
CA ILE A 90 -8.57 5.04 1.40
C ILE A 90 -8.70 6.27 2.31
N GLN A 91 -9.91 6.56 2.80
CA GLN A 91 -10.13 7.64 3.76
C GLN A 91 -9.43 7.38 5.10
N ARG A 92 -9.55 6.17 5.67
CA ARG A 92 -8.83 5.80 6.91
C ARG A 92 -7.32 5.90 6.76
N LEU A 93 -6.78 5.41 5.65
CA LEU A 93 -5.35 5.52 5.35
C LEU A 93 -4.89 6.98 5.24
N SER A 94 -5.74 7.88 4.73
CA SER A 94 -5.42 9.33 4.66
C SER A 94 -5.43 10.03 6.01
N GLN A 95 -6.19 9.50 6.98
CA GLN A 95 -6.24 9.99 8.35
C GLN A 95 -5.09 9.40 9.20
N GLY A 96 -4.55 8.26 8.77
CA GLY A 96 -3.52 7.50 9.47
C GLY A 96 -4.08 6.71 10.64
N ALA A 97 -3.21 5.96 11.32
CA ALA A 97 -3.60 5.29 12.57
C ALA A 97 -3.91 6.35 13.65
N VAL A 98 -5.11 6.30 14.21
CA VAL A 98 -5.46 7.10 15.39
C VAL A 98 -4.71 6.49 16.56
N SER A 99 -3.83 7.29 17.18
CA SER A 99 -3.02 6.88 18.34
C SER A 99 -3.88 6.63 19.58
#